data_AF-A0A3D6ENQ4-F1
#
_entry.id   AF-A0A3D6ENQ4-F1
#
_cell.length_a   1.000
_cell.length_b   1.000
_cell.length_c   1.000
_cell.angle_alpha   90.00
_cell.angle_beta   90.00
_cell.angle_gamma   90.00
#
_symmetry.space_group_name_H-M   'P 1'
#
loop_
_entity.id
_entity.type
_entity.pdbx_description
1 polymer ?
#
loop_
_entity_poly.entity_id
_entity_poly.type
_entity_poly.pdbx_seq_one_letter_code
_entity_poly.pdbx_strand_id
1 'polypeptide(L)'
;MIEKTCVVYQAPPGFVIWNLIPAPDAGCVMIEERNDATHKVAITCVEFSGKVQWRNANLPESWWINLNAVTNTQVMLRLFESTANPDAVRLLALSLYNGEVSEIASESAHTIQPLRPFVYVQGEPEFETVQKFLQQQLRQMAFLGAEYLETQTRIFISYYIGQPAAFTNVLACFGRDGKLYFTEEIGTNLKGMGVGTFFIATNTLFFVKNKTELVTFRIV
;
A
#
# COMPACT_ATOMS: atom_id res chain seq x y z
N MET A 1 22.68 -3.90 0.82
CA MET A 1 22.37 -3.37 2.17
C MET A 1 20.88 -3.03 2.22
N ILE A 2 20.25 -2.95 3.39
CA ILE A 2 18.93 -2.31 3.52
C ILE A 2 19.12 -1.18 4.50
N GLU A 3 18.94 0.04 4.02
CA GLU A 3 18.95 1.21 4.88
C GLU A 3 17.51 1.40 5.35
N LYS A 4 17.27 1.19 6.65
CA LYS A 4 15.96 1.48 7.24
C LYS A 4 15.72 2.99 7.12
N THR A 5 14.74 3.38 6.31
CA THR A 5 14.29 4.77 6.23
C THR A 5 12.98 4.91 7.03
N CYS A 6 12.70 6.13 7.46
CA CYS A 6 11.75 6.46 8.52
C CYS A 6 10.28 6.29 8.11
N VAL A 7 9.39 6.48 9.09
CA VAL A 7 8.00 6.88 8.81
C VAL A 7 8.06 8.15 7.96
N VAL A 8 7.52 8.09 6.76
CA VAL A 8 7.50 9.22 5.81
C VAL A 8 6.17 9.95 5.82
N TYR A 9 5.11 9.30 6.33
CA TYR A 9 3.82 9.94 6.49
C TYR A 9 3.05 9.33 7.66
N GLN A 10 2.32 10.20 8.38
CA GLN A 10 1.38 9.82 9.43
C GLN A 10 0.01 10.37 9.04
N ALA A 11 -0.97 9.48 8.89
CA ALA A 11 -2.35 9.87 8.65
C ALA A 11 -2.87 10.75 9.80
N PRO A 12 -3.69 11.78 9.51
CA PRO A 12 -4.26 12.63 10.54
C PRO A 12 -5.08 11.84 11.57
N PRO A 13 -5.28 12.36 12.79
CA PRO A 13 -6.07 11.69 13.81
C PRO A 13 -7.46 11.26 13.31
N GLY A 14 -7.81 9.99 13.54
CA GLY A 14 -9.08 9.39 13.09
C GLY A 14 -9.10 8.96 11.62
N PHE A 15 -8.08 9.29 10.82
CA PHE A 15 -7.92 8.77 9.47
C PHE A 15 -7.03 7.53 9.45
N VAL A 16 -7.31 6.64 8.51
CA VAL A 16 -6.45 5.54 8.09
C VAL A 16 -5.98 5.75 6.67
N ILE A 17 -4.80 5.24 6.33
CA ILE A 17 -4.34 5.04 4.96
C ILE A 17 -5.12 3.84 4.40
N TRP A 18 -5.96 4.11 3.42
CA TRP A 18 -6.84 3.12 2.79
C TRP A 18 -6.25 2.53 1.52
N ASN A 19 -5.68 3.38 0.66
CA ASN A 19 -5.08 2.96 -0.61
C ASN A 19 -3.85 3.81 -0.93
N LEU A 20 -2.92 3.24 -1.70
CA LEU A 20 -1.68 3.88 -2.13
C LEU A 20 -1.40 3.60 -3.61
N ILE A 21 -1.18 4.65 -4.38
CA ILE A 21 -0.68 4.55 -5.76
C ILE A 21 0.64 5.32 -5.86
N PRO A 22 1.78 4.64 -6.06
CA PRO A 22 3.03 5.34 -6.31
C PRO A 22 2.99 6.01 -7.68
N ALA A 23 3.63 7.17 -7.77
CA ALA A 23 3.93 7.89 -9.00
C ALA A 23 5.44 8.11 -9.10
N PRO A 24 6.22 7.07 -9.46
CA PRO A 24 7.68 7.10 -9.45
C PRO A 24 8.29 8.24 -10.25
N ASP A 25 7.73 8.52 -11.44
CA ASP A 25 8.22 9.55 -12.34
C ASP A 25 8.01 10.96 -11.77
N ALA A 26 7.02 11.13 -10.89
CA ALA A 26 6.79 12.35 -10.12
C ALA A 26 7.51 12.37 -8.75
N GLY A 27 8.16 11.27 -8.36
CA GLY A 27 8.86 11.15 -7.08
C GLY A 27 7.94 11.18 -5.85
N CYS A 28 6.68 10.80 -6.01
CA CYS A 28 5.68 10.87 -4.94
C CYS A 28 4.79 9.63 -4.87
N VAL A 29 4.01 9.53 -3.79
CA VAL A 29 2.96 8.55 -3.59
C VAL A 29 1.64 9.26 -3.31
N MET A 30 0.60 8.82 -4.00
CA MET A 30 -0.76 9.24 -3.75
C MET A 30 -1.39 8.35 -2.68
N ILE A 31 -1.98 8.98 -1.69
CA ILE A 31 -2.58 8.34 -0.53
C ILE A 31 -4.08 8.64 -0.50
N GLU A 32 -4.90 7.59 -0.50
CA GLU A 32 -6.31 7.70 -0.13
C GLU A 32 -6.42 7.50 1.37
N GLU A 33 -6.98 8.50 2.05
CA GLU A 33 -7.23 8.46 3.49
C GLU A 33 -8.73 8.34 3.74
N ARG A 34 -9.11 7.54 4.73
CA ARG A 34 -10.50 7.40 5.16
C ARG A 34 -10.66 7.61 6.65
N ASN A 35 -11.71 8.31 7.03
CA ASN A 35 -12.20 8.38 8.40
C ASN A 35 -13.59 7.75 8.47
N ASP A 36 -13.65 6.51 8.94
CA ASP A 36 -14.88 5.73 9.02
C ASP A 36 -15.93 6.39 9.93
N ALA A 37 -15.50 7.05 11.02
CA ALA A 37 -16.42 7.65 11.98
C ALA A 37 -17.17 8.87 11.43
N THR A 38 -16.55 9.59 10.49
CA THR A 38 -17.12 10.83 9.90
C THR A 38 -17.51 10.68 8.43
N HIS A 39 -17.30 9.49 7.86
CA HIS A 39 -17.45 9.20 6.44
C HIS A 39 -16.79 10.27 5.56
N LYS A 40 -15.50 10.52 5.82
CA LYS A 40 -14.67 11.46 5.04
C LYS A 40 -13.55 10.73 4.31
N VAL A 41 -13.35 11.12 3.05
CA VAL A 41 -12.18 10.76 2.23
C VAL A 41 -11.32 12.00 2.02
N ALA A 42 -10.01 11.83 2.06
CA ALA A 42 -9.05 12.81 1.58
C ALA A 42 -8.03 12.16 0.66
N ILE A 43 -7.51 12.93 -0.29
CA ILE A 43 -6.41 12.52 -1.16
C ILE A 43 -5.18 13.36 -0.80
N THR A 44 -4.08 12.69 -0.50
CA THR A 44 -2.82 13.33 -0.09
C THR A 44 -1.70 12.94 -1.05
N CYS A 45 -0.94 13.92 -1.52
CA CYS A 45 0.31 13.68 -2.24
C CYS A 45 1.48 13.85 -1.28
N VAL A 46 2.32 12.83 -1.18
CA VAL A 46 3.53 12.84 -0.35
C VAL A 46 4.74 12.51 -1.21
N GLU A 47 5.77 13.35 -1.20
CA GLU A 47 7.06 13.05 -1.81
C GLU A 47 7.68 11.80 -1.16
N PHE A 48 8.53 11.06 -1.87
CA PHE A 48 9.27 9.94 -1.25
C PHE A 48 10.20 10.37 -0.10
N SER A 49 10.48 11.66 0.02
CA SER A 49 11.18 12.28 1.17
C SER A 49 10.32 12.32 2.45
N GLY A 50 9.00 12.12 2.34
CA GLY A 50 8.02 12.29 3.41
C GLY A 50 7.39 13.68 3.50
N LYS A 51 7.79 14.61 2.63
CA LYS A 51 7.16 15.93 2.55
C LYS A 51 5.78 15.83 1.92
N VAL A 52 4.75 16.25 2.65
CA VAL A 52 3.40 16.42 2.10
C VAL A 52 3.40 17.60 1.13
N GLN A 53 3.04 17.35 -0.13
CA GLN A 53 2.93 18.42 -1.14
C GLN A 53 1.58 19.12 -1.05
N TRP A 54 0.51 18.33 -0.95
CA TRP A 54 -0.85 18.82 -0.78
C TRP A 54 -1.74 17.73 -0.21
N ARG A 55 -2.84 18.16 0.40
CA ARG A 55 -3.92 17.30 0.90
C ARG A 55 -5.26 17.92 0.55
N ASN A 56 -6.07 17.20 -0.21
CA ASN A 56 -7.43 17.63 -0.56
C ASN A 56 -8.46 16.79 0.20
N ALA A 57 -9.14 17.40 1.16
CA ALA A 57 -10.26 16.82 1.92
C ALA A 57 -11.62 17.43 1.54
N ASN A 58 -11.64 18.35 0.57
CA ASN A 58 -12.84 19.05 0.08
C ASN A 58 -13.26 18.46 -1.27
N LEU A 59 -13.38 17.14 -1.32
CA LEU A 59 -13.82 16.41 -2.50
C LEU A 59 -15.34 16.60 -2.71
N PRO A 60 -15.83 16.56 -3.96
CA PRO A 60 -17.26 16.71 -4.25
C PRO A 60 -18.12 15.56 -3.72
N GLU A 61 -17.52 14.40 -3.46
CA GLU A 61 -18.13 13.24 -2.81
C GLU A 61 -17.26 12.88 -1.59
N SER A 62 -17.88 12.63 -0.43
CA SER A 62 -17.14 12.48 0.82
C SER A 62 -16.86 11.04 1.23
N TRP A 63 -17.53 10.05 0.63
CA TRP A 63 -17.38 8.64 1.02
C TRP A 63 -17.26 7.66 -0.14
N TRP A 64 -18.11 7.82 -1.15
CA TRP A 64 -18.20 6.92 -2.31
C TRP A 64 -17.28 7.34 -3.44
N ILE A 65 -16.01 7.61 -3.09
CA ILE A 65 -14.94 8.04 -3.99
C ILE A 65 -13.66 7.26 -3.67
N ASN A 66 -12.95 6.79 -4.69
CA ASN A 66 -11.69 6.05 -4.54
C ASN A 66 -10.58 6.62 -5.41
N LEU A 67 -9.35 6.55 -4.89
CA LEU A 67 -8.14 6.71 -5.68
C LEU A 67 -8.04 5.54 -6.67
N ASN A 68 -8.07 5.87 -7.96
CA ASN A 68 -8.19 4.87 -9.03
C ASN A 68 -6.89 4.75 -9.85
N ALA A 69 -6.28 5.87 -10.26
CA ALA A 69 -5.03 5.86 -11.02
C ALA A 69 -4.27 7.18 -10.86
N VAL A 70 -3.00 7.18 -11.25
CA VAL A 70 -2.15 8.39 -11.30
C VAL A 70 -1.40 8.40 -12.63
N THR A 71 -1.40 9.55 -13.30
CA THR A 71 -0.61 9.85 -14.51
C THR A 71 0.49 10.86 -14.16
N ASN A 72 1.25 11.31 -15.16
CA ASN A 72 2.31 12.31 -14.94
C ASN A 72 1.78 13.68 -14.51
N THR A 73 0.50 13.96 -14.75
CA THR A 73 -0.12 15.27 -14.54
C THR A 73 -1.38 15.20 -13.68
N GLN A 74 -1.99 14.01 -13.53
CA GLN A 74 -3.32 13.87 -12.92
C GLN A 74 -3.44 12.70 -11.96
N VAL A 75 -4.27 12.89 -10.94
CA VAL A 75 -4.75 11.85 -10.04
C VAL A 75 -6.21 11.58 -10.38
N MET A 76 -6.49 10.37 -10.84
CA MET A 76 -7.82 9.95 -11.25
C MET A 76 -8.54 9.30 -10.08
N LEU A 77 -9.72 9.84 -9.78
CA LEU A 77 -10.63 9.32 -8.77
C LEU A 77 -11.86 8.71 -9.44
N ARG A 78 -12.31 7.58 -8.91
CA ARG A 78 -13.57 6.93 -9.31
C ARG A 78 -14.63 7.28 -8.28
N LEU A 79 -15.75 7.85 -8.73
CA LEU A 79 -16.91 8.17 -7.91
C LEU A 79 -18.02 7.19 -8.25
N PHE A 80 -18.72 6.68 -7.24
CA PHE A 80 -19.91 5.85 -7.42
C PHE A 80 -21.14 6.73 -7.26
N GLU A 81 -22.00 6.75 -8.28
CA GLU A 81 -23.18 7.61 -8.30
C GLU A 81 -24.35 7.03 -7.49
N SER A 82 -24.33 5.71 -7.25
CA SER A 82 -25.36 5.02 -6.50
C SER A 82 -24.80 3.79 -5.79
N THR A 83 -25.25 3.57 -4.56
CA THR A 83 -24.97 2.33 -3.81
C THR A 83 -25.82 1.15 -4.31
N ALA A 84 -26.88 1.42 -5.08
CA ALA A 84 -27.76 0.39 -5.64
C ALA A 84 -27.24 -0.16 -6.98
N ASN A 85 -26.40 0.61 -7.69
CA ASN A 85 -25.79 0.18 -8.95
C ASN A 85 -24.30 0.56 -8.97
N PRO A 86 -23.39 -0.37 -8.60
CA PRO A 86 -21.95 -0.10 -8.55
C PRO A 86 -21.32 0.15 -9.92
N ASP A 87 -22.03 -0.11 -11.03
CA ASP A 87 -21.55 0.14 -12.38
C ASP A 87 -21.74 1.61 -12.81
N ALA A 88 -22.61 2.36 -12.13
CA ALA A 88 -22.80 3.78 -12.37
C ALA A 88 -21.66 4.57 -11.73
N VAL A 89 -20.59 4.79 -12.51
CA VAL A 89 -19.36 5.46 -12.06
C VAL A 89 -19.02 6.67 -12.92
N ARG A 90 -18.45 7.69 -12.27
CA ARG A 90 -17.88 8.87 -12.91
C ARG A 90 -16.40 9.01 -12.54
N LEU A 91 -15.61 9.55 -13.45
CA LEU A 91 -14.23 9.92 -13.18
C LEU A 91 -14.11 11.39 -12.80
N LEU A 92 -13.26 11.67 -11.82
CA LEU A 92 -12.82 13.01 -11.45
C LEU A 92 -11.29 13.05 -11.55
N ALA A 93 -10.74 14.07 -12.19
CA ALA A 93 -9.30 14.30 -12.20
C ALA A 93 -8.94 15.41 -11.23
N LEU A 94 -7.90 15.18 -10.42
CA LEU A 94 -7.18 16.21 -9.69
C LEU A 94 -5.85 16.46 -10.40
N SER A 95 -5.37 17.69 -10.41
CA SER A 95 -3.99 18.00 -10.82
C SER A 95 -3.01 17.40 -9.81
N LEU A 96 -2.01 16.66 -10.30
CA LEU A 96 -0.98 16.06 -9.46
C LEU A 96 -0.15 17.13 -8.72
N TYR A 97 -0.09 18.34 -9.26
CA TYR A 97 0.78 19.41 -8.74
C TYR A 97 0.20 20.14 -7.53
N ASN A 98 -1.12 20.26 -7.45
CA ASN A 98 -1.78 21.06 -6.41
C ASN A 98 -3.04 20.42 -5.80
N GLY A 99 -3.48 19.26 -6.32
CA GLY A 99 -4.65 18.54 -5.80
C GLY A 99 -6.00 19.17 -6.15
N GLU A 100 -6.03 20.19 -7.00
CA GLU A 100 -7.26 20.87 -7.43
C GLU A 100 -7.95 20.08 -8.56
N VAL A 101 -9.27 20.20 -8.65
CA VAL A 101 -10.05 19.58 -9.72
C VAL A 101 -9.61 20.13 -11.08
N SER A 102 -9.40 19.24 -12.05
CA SER A 102 -9.01 19.58 -13.42
C SER A 102 -9.83 18.80 -14.45
N GLU A 103 -9.81 19.24 -15.70
CA GLU A 103 -10.40 18.48 -16.82
C GLU A 103 -9.59 17.21 -17.09
N ILE A 104 -10.25 16.11 -17.42
CA ILE A 104 -9.58 14.84 -17.71
C ILE A 104 -8.74 14.99 -18.99
N ALA A 105 -7.43 14.82 -18.89
CA ALA A 105 -6.53 14.86 -20.03
C ALA A 105 -6.66 13.59 -20.87
N SER A 106 -6.45 13.70 -22.18
CA SER A 106 -6.45 12.59 -23.13
C SER A 106 -5.17 11.74 -23.11
N GLU A 107 -4.27 11.95 -22.15
CA GLU A 107 -2.93 11.34 -22.14
C GLU A 107 -2.92 9.90 -21.62
N SER A 108 -2.07 9.09 -22.24
CA SER A 108 -1.77 7.73 -21.82
C SER A 108 -0.82 7.71 -20.61
N ALA A 109 -1.19 6.97 -19.58
CA ALA A 109 -0.36 6.77 -18.40
C ALA A 109 0.98 6.10 -18.78
N HIS A 110 2.08 6.82 -18.61
CA HIS A 110 3.41 6.23 -18.49
C HIS A 110 3.83 6.38 -17.05
N THR A 111 3.69 5.32 -16.28
CA THR A 111 4.27 5.23 -14.95
C THR A 111 5.16 4.00 -14.90
N ILE A 112 6.37 4.15 -14.35
CA ILE A 112 7.13 2.98 -13.89
C ILE A 112 6.21 2.16 -12.99
N GLN A 113 5.90 0.94 -13.41
CA GLN A 113 5.00 0.08 -12.66
C GLN A 113 5.72 -0.39 -11.40
N PRO A 114 5.14 -0.17 -10.20
CA PRO A 114 5.71 -0.71 -8.98
C PRO A 114 5.71 -2.24 -9.01
N LEU A 115 6.72 -2.85 -8.41
CA LEU A 115 6.68 -4.28 -8.16
C LEU A 115 5.69 -4.55 -7.03
N ARG A 116 4.73 -5.44 -7.30
CA ARG A 116 3.68 -5.84 -6.37
C ARG A 116 3.86 -7.30 -5.97
N PRO A 117 3.57 -7.67 -4.71
CA PRO A 117 3.65 -9.06 -4.29
C PRO A 117 2.55 -9.92 -4.92
N PHE A 118 2.84 -11.22 -5.03
CA PHE A 118 1.85 -12.26 -5.26
C PHE A 118 1.20 -12.65 -3.93
N VAL A 119 -0.09 -12.94 -3.95
CA VAL A 119 -0.83 -13.42 -2.78
C VAL A 119 -0.89 -14.94 -2.84
N TYR A 120 -0.51 -15.60 -1.74
CA TYR A 120 -0.70 -17.02 -1.52
C TYR A 120 -1.55 -17.24 -0.27
N VAL A 121 -2.61 -18.02 -0.37
CA VAL A 121 -3.55 -18.26 0.74
C VAL A 121 -3.46 -19.68 1.28
N GLN A 122 -3.90 -19.86 2.52
CA GLN A 122 -3.92 -21.17 3.17
C GLN A 122 -4.62 -22.23 2.29
N GLY A 123 -3.98 -23.38 2.12
CA GLY A 123 -4.45 -24.48 1.27
C GLY A 123 -3.80 -24.55 -0.11
N GLU A 124 -3.07 -23.51 -0.54
CA GLU A 124 -2.32 -23.51 -1.79
C GLU A 124 -0.92 -24.14 -1.63
N PRO A 125 -0.43 -24.92 -2.61
CA PRO A 125 0.93 -25.49 -2.59
C PRO A 125 2.04 -24.44 -2.41
N GLU A 126 1.86 -23.27 -3.02
CA GLU A 126 2.77 -22.12 -2.94
C GLU A 126 2.82 -21.57 -1.50
N PHE A 127 1.65 -21.45 -0.84
CA PHE A 127 1.58 -21.04 0.55
C PHE A 127 2.28 -22.04 1.47
N GLU A 128 2.08 -23.34 1.27
CA GLU A 128 2.77 -24.38 2.06
C GLU A 128 4.29 -24.32 1.94
N THR A 129 4.78 -23.95 0.75
CA THR A 129 6.22 -23.76 0.50
C THR A 129 6.75 -22.55 1.26
N VAL A 130 6.05 -21.41 1.19
CA VAL A 130 6.40 -20.19 1.93
C VAL A 130 6.35 -20.43 3.44
N GLN A 131 5.32 -21.10 3.95
CA GLN A 131 5.19 -21.45 5.36
C GLN A 131 6.37 -22.31 5.84
N LYS A 132 6.76 -23.35 5.08
CA LYS A 132 7.91 -24.19 5.43
C LYS A 132 9.19 -23.37 5.50
N PHE A 133 9.40 -22.46 4.54
CA PHE A 133 10.56 -21.56 4.56
C PHE A 133 10.57 -20.66 5.80
N LEU A 134 9.43 -20.02 6.12
CA LEU A 134 9.29 -19.17 7.31
C LEU A 134 9.51 -19.96 8.61
N GLN A 135 9.01 -21.19 8.69
CA GLN A 135 9.21 -22.06 9.84
C GLN A 135 10.70 -22.45 10.01
N GLN A 136 11.40 -22.71 8.90
CA GLN A 136 12.83 -23.05 8.93
C GLN A 136 13.70 -21.84 9.32
N GLN A 137 13.44 -20.66 8.72
CA GLN A 137 14.28 -19.48 8.92
C GLN A 137 13.96 -18.73 10.22
N LEU A 138 12.68 -18.65 10.58
CA LEU A 138 12.19 -17.79 11.68
C LEU A 138 11.53 -18.57 12.82
N ARG A 139 11.29 -19.88 12.66
CA ARG A 139 10.49 -20.69 13.60
C ARG A 139 9.07 -20.15 13.81
N GLN A 140 8.51 -19.56 12.75
CA GLN A 140 7.16 -19.00 12.74
C GLN A 140 6.25 -19.76 11.79
N MET A 141 5.02 -20.01 12.25
CA MET A 141 3.95 -20.62 11.47
C MET A 141 3.00 -19.53 10.97
N ALA A 142 2.98 -19.31 9.65
CA ALA A 142 1.95 -18.50 9.02
C ALA A 142 0.63 -19.28 8.97
N PHE A 143 -0.51 -18.62 9.18
CA PHE A 143 -1.82 -19.30 9.24
C PHE A 143 -2.76 -18.92 8.09
N LEU A 144 -2.92 -17.63 7.82
CA LEU A 144 -3.99 -17.13 6.94
C LEU A 144 -3.57 -17.06 5.47
N GLY A 145 -2.37 -16.56 5.23
CA GLY A 145 -1.84 -16.28 3.89
C GLY A 145 -0.51 -15.55 3.99
N ALA A 146 0.10 -15.33 2.84
CA ALA A 146 1.32 -14.55 2.69
C ALA A 146 1.32 -13.78 1.38
N GLU A 147 1.94 -12.61 1.38
CA GLU A 147 2.28 -11.86 0.19
C GLU A 147 3.78 -11.98 -0.08
N TYR A 148 4.15 -12.45 -1.27
CA TYR A 148 5.52 -12.77 -1.66
C TYR A 148 5.98 -11.89 -2.82
N LEU A 149 7.13 -11.23 -2.67
CA LEU A 149 7.78 -10.51 -3.76
C LEU A 149 9.27 -10.81 -3.77
N GLU A 150 9.78 -11.23 -4.92
CA GLU A 150 11.19 -11.50 -5.13
C GLU A 150 11.79 -10.52 -6.13
N THR A 151 12.97 -10.03 -5.78
CA THR A 151 13.81 -9.19 -6.64
C THR A 151 15.09 -9.95 -6.98
N GLN A 152 15.97 -9.35 -7.79
CA GLN A 152 17.26 -9.95 -8.11
C GLN A 152 18.10 -10.26 -6.86
N THR A 153 17.98 -9.46 -5.79
CA THR A 153 18.88 -9.55 -4.62
C THR A 153 18.19 -9.82 -3.29
N ARG A 154 16.86 -9.72 -3.23
CA ARG A 154 16.07 -9.82 -1.99
C ARG A 154 14.75 -10.57 -2.20
N ILE A 155 14.28 -11.20 -1.14
CA ILE A 155 12.94 -11.80 -1.03
C ILE A 155 12.20 -11.05 0.08
N PHE A 156 10.97 -10.63 -0.19
CA PHE A 156 10.08 -9.95 0.76
C PHE A 156 8.84 -10.81 0.96
N ILE A 157 8.48 -11.02 2.22
CA ILE A 157 7.33 -11.84 2.60
C ILE A 157 6.55 -11.12 3.68
N SER A 158 5.31 -10.72 3.39
CA SER A 158 4.33 -10.34 4.41
C SER A 158 3.53 -11.57 4.78
N TYR A 159 3.39 -11.90 6.05
CA TYR A 159 2.69 -13.12 6.48
C TYR A 159 1.98 -12.92 7.81
N TYR A 160 0.96 -13.75 8.03
CA TYR A 160 0.04 -13.60 9.16
C TYR A 160 0.28 -14.71 10.19
N ILE A 161 0.63 -14.29 11.41
CA ILE A 161 0.76 -15.17 12.58
C ILE A 161 -0.34 -14.86 13.60
N GLY A 162 -0.49 -15.74 14.60
CA GLY A 162 -1.46 -15.55 15.69
C GLY A 162 -2.69 -16.43 15.54
N GLN A 163 -3.82 -15.97 16.08
CA GLN A 163 -5.07 -16.72 16.15
C GLN A 163 -6.15 -16.07 15.27
N PRO A 164 -7.20 -16.82 14.87
CA PRO A 164 -8.33 -16.27 14.16
C PRO A 164 -8.90 -15.01 14.82
N ALA A 165 -9.09 -13.96 14.01
CA ALA A 165 -9.56 -12.64 14.42
C ALA A 165 -8.63 -11.84 15.36
N ALA A 166 -7.41 -12.31 15.60
CA ALA A 166 -6.36 -11.63 16.34
C ALA A 166 -5.00 -11.82 15.65
N PHE A 167 -4.95 -11.60 14.34
CA PHE A 167 -3.75 -11.80 13.55
C PHE A 167 -2.76 -10.64 13.71
N THR A 168 -1.48 -10.97 13.61
CA THR A 168 -0.40 -10.00 13.39
C THR A 168 0.16 -10.20 11.99
N ASN A 169 0.22 -9.13 11.20
CA ASN A 169 0.90 -9.11 9.92
C ASN A 169 2.36 -8.71 10.12
N VAL A 170 3.27 -9.56 9.71
CA VAL A 170 4.72 -9.38 9.81
C VAL A 170 5.31 -9.30 8.41
N LEU A 171 6.09 -8.26 8.15
CA LEU A 171 6.87 -8.13 6.92
C LEU A 171 8.33 -8.52 7.19
N ALA A 172 8.83 -9.50 6.46
CA ALA A 172 10.21 -9.95 6.53
C ALA A 172 10.93 -9.74 5.19
N CYS A 173 12.24 -9.47 5.28
CA CYS A 173 13.12 -9.43 4.12
C CYS A 173 14.32 -10.36 4.30
N PHE A 174 14.61 -11.13 3.26
CA PHE A 174 15.70 -12.08 3.21
C PHE A 174 16.63 -11.80 2.02
N GLY A 175 17.87 -12.27 2.12
CA GLY A 175 18.77 -12.42 0.99
C GLY A 175 18.38 -13.63 0.13
N ARG A 176 18.98 -13.72 -1.06
CA ARG A 176 18.87 -14.89 -1.94
C ARG A 176 19.43 -16.18 -1.33
N ASP A 177 20.32 -16.03 -0.35
CA ASP A 177 20.87 -17.11 0.48
C ASP A 177 19.94 -17.56 1.61
N GLY A 178 18.76 -16.93 1.74
CA GLY A 178 17.80 -17.17 2.81
C GLY A 178 18.13 -16.45 4.11
N LYS A 179 19.23 -15.67 4.18
CA LYS A 179 19.60 -14.94 5.39
C LYS A 179 18.60 -13.82 5.67
N LEU A 180 18.08 -13.76 6.89
CA LEU A 180 17.21 -12.68 7.35
C LEU A 180 17.98 -11.34 7.40
N TYR A 181 17.39 -10.30 6.80
CA TYR A 181 17.83 -8.91 6.93
C TYR A 181 17.02 -8.15 7.96
N PHE A 182 15.68 -8.24 7.90
CA PHE A 182 14.81 -7.63 8.91
C PHE A 182 13.46 -8.33 9.00
N THR A 183 12.80 -8.14 10.15
CA THR A 183 11.36 -8.29 10.33
C THR A 183 10.77 -6.99 10.86
N GLU A 184 9.50 -6.75 10.56
CA GLU A 184 8.73 -5.61 11.05
C GLU A 184 7.26 -6.03 11.25
N GLU A 185 6.69 -5.77 12.42
CA GLU A 185 5.26 -5.92 12.63
C GLU A 185 4.55 -4.72 11.99
N ILE A 186 3.76 -4.96 10.96
CA ILE A 186 3.09 -3.90 10.18
C ILE A 186 1.60 -3.77 10.52
N GLY A 187 1.04 -4.71 11.27
CA GLY A 187 -0.29 -4.54 11.87
C GLY A 187 -0.60 -5.63 12.87
N THR A 188 -1.37 -5.31 13.91
CA THR A 188 -1.78 -6.23 14.98
C THR A 188 -3.30 -6.22 15.17
N ASN A 189 -3.82 -7.23 15.86
CA ASN A 189 -5.25 -7.39 16.14
C ASN A 189 -6.13 -7.34 14.87
N LEU A 190 -5.63 -7.94 13.79
CA LEU A 190 -6.28 -7.92 12.49
C LEU A 190 -7.36 -9.02 12.42
N LYS A 191 -8.50 -8.66 11.84
CA LYS A 191 -9.62 -9.59 11.62
C LYS A 191 -9.47 -10.46 10.36
N GLY A 192 -8.55 -10.10 9.48
CA GLY A 192 -8.36 -10.78 8.20
C GLY A 192 -7.10 -10.32 7.48
N MET A 193 -6.98 -10.76 6.23
CA MET A 193 -5.84 -10.53 5.36
C MET A 193 -6.01 -9.22 4.59
N GLY A 194 -4.91 -8.47 4.45
CA GLY A 194 -4.80 -7.36 3.51
C GLY A 194 -4.16 -7.82 2.21
N VAL A 195 -4.45 -7.14 1.12
CA VAL A 195 -3.81 -7.36 -0.19
C VAL A 195 -3.10 -6.08 -0.58
N GLY A 196 -1.92 -6.20 -1.18
CA GLY A 196 -1.04 -5.08 -1.49
C GLY A 196 -0.46 -4.41 -0.24
N THR A 197 -0.14 -5.18 0.81
CA THR A 197 0.37 -4.66 2.10
C THR A 197 1.71 -3.95 1.97
N PHE A 198 2.46 -4.26 0.91
CA PHE A 198 3.68 -3.56 0.53
C PHE A 198 3.86 -3.53 -1.00
N PHE A 199 4.76 -2.68 -1.48
CA PHE A 199 5.23 -2.66 -2.86
C PHE A 199 6.65 -2.10 -2.95
N ILE A 200 7.31 -2.28 -4.08
CA ILE A 200 8.62 -1.68 -4.35
C ILE A 200 8.53 -0.74 -5.54
N ALA A 201 8.98 0.49 -5.36
CA ALA A 201 9.13 1.48 -6.41
C ALA A 201 10.48 2.20 -6.24
N THR A 202 11.18 2.50 -7.34
CA THR A 202 12.46 3.24 -7.32
C THR A 202 13.49 2.73 -6.30
N ASN A 203 13.66 1.39 -6.21
CA ASN A 203 14.52 0.73 -5.21
C ASN A 203 14.16 1.02 -3.74
N THR A 204 12.90 1.36 -3.46
CA THR A 204 12.39 1.62 -2.13
C THR A 204 11.20 0.72 -1.88
N LEU A 205 11.22 0.01 -0.75
CA LEU A 205 10.08 -0.72 -0.22
C LEU A 205 9.15 0.25 0.48
N PHE A 206 7.86 0.20 0.18
CA PHE A 206 6.80 0.98 0.82
C PHE A 206 5.80 0.03 1.47
N PHE A 207 5.37 0.33 2.69
CA PHE A 207 4.30 -0.41 3.38
C PHE A 207 3.58 0.49 4.38
N VAL A 208 2.35 0.11 4.71
CA VAL A 208 1.55 0.80 5.74
C VAL A 208 1.66 0.04 7.06
N LYS A 209 2.08 0.74 8.12
CA LYS A 209 2.11 0.23 9.48
C LYS A 209 0.91 0.74 10.27
N ASN A 210 0.25 -0.17 10.98
CA ASN A 210 -0.90 0.10 11.86
C ASN A 210 -2.04 0.89 11.18
N LYS A 211 -2.17 0.75 9.85
CA LYS A 211 -3.10 1.49 8.98
C LYS A 211 -2.91 3.01 8.94
N THR A 212 -1.93 3.59 9.64
CA THR A 212 -1.83 5.06 9.78
C THR A 212 -0.45 5.60 9.40
N GLU A 213 0.57 4.77 9.39
CA GLU A 213 1.94 5.16 9.09
C GLU A 213 2.34 4.64 7.71
N LEU A 214 2.80 5.51 6.81
CA LEU A 214 3.53 5.07 5.63
C LEU A 214 5.02 4.98 5.99
N VAL A 215 5.62 3.82 5.78
CA VAL A 215 7.02 3.54 6.10
C VAL A 215 7.76 3.15 4.83
N THR A 216 9.02 3.58 4.71
CA THR A 216 9.86 3.29 3.53
C THR A 216 11.22 2.74 3.89
N PHE A 217 11.67 1.67 3.24
CA PHE A 217 13.04 1.14 3.42
C PHE A 217 13.78 1.20 2.08
N ARG A 218 14.98 1.80 2.07
CA ARG A 218 15.79 1.87 0.85
C ARG A 218 16.53 0.55 0.63
N ILE A 219 16.43 0.02 -0.57
CA ILE A 219 17.09 -1.21 -1.01
C ILE A 219 18.37 -0.80 -1.74
N VAL A 220 19.52 -1.18 -1.18
CA VAL A 220 20.87 -0.87 -1.71
C VAL A 220 21.59 -2.13 -2.17
#